data_AF-A0A1B6GG68-F1
#
_entry.id   AF-A0A1B6GG68-F1
#
_cell.length_a   1.000
_cell.length_b   1.000
_cell.length_c   1.000
_cell.angle_alpha   90.00
_cell.angle_beta   90.00
_cell.angle_gamma   90.00
#
_symmetry.space_group_name_H-M   'P 1'
#
loop_
_entity.id
_entity.type
_entity.pdbx_description
1 polymer ?
#
loop_
_entity_poly.entity_id
_entity_poly.type
_entity_poly.pdbx_seq_one_letter_code
_entity_poly.pdbx_strand_id
1 'polypeptide(L)'
;MVARTLWLWLCVVWFTTWLTEAIINPSAASVCDLGPCSCVRGKLLCDCSTSKVKRVVLKSLEVGGFSSISVANCGHVHVVSQALSGLPALQQFSVANIPTLTLEEQAFSWRTDNERHSGLLINITNSAIPEIPSYCFHGSLRHVNFASVNVSRVRPFAFSSIDRADRIDFTGVHFADLEPQAFKKFSVDVLSVTDSKFDVLPTRTMVDVEVHQEVKFDRVEVGTAKYSGLRIHGPRHFRMIRSHIDHADHHAFRVHTRGPVFLLDNVFTHLEKAAFAGFTVERRFLLEFGKQELIFENNTLVNFESAALLINTTGFSPRLDRIVINQHCSCSNADYWTSDLVYFSSNPQVLTPAPQVETVLYCCSPKVDNVREFQRTHCNEKDAKKFFFVVLLALSAIVLLSSTGVVIYLGTGRRAKRYVNVPNSPSPVKQDKGGHILVIPDGKTYRETELHVIVEHVEPITPTEYIKTPPDS
;
A
#
# COMPACT_ATOMS: atom_id res chain seq x y z
N MET A 1 -73.39 33.09 18.03
CA MET A 1 -72.63 32.96 19.29
C MET A 1 -71.49 31.94 19.24
N VAL A 2 -71.45 30.99 18.30
CA VAL A 2 -70.43 29.92 18.25
C VAL A 2 -69.06 30.37 17.69
N ALA A 3 -69.00 31.46 16.91
CA ALA A 3 -67.74 31.94 16.32
C ALA A 3 -66.82 32.70 17.30
N ARG A 4 -67.37 33.28 18.38
CA ARG A 4 -66.57 34.03 19.38
C ARG A 4 -65.85 33.12 20.39
N THR A 5 -66.40 31.93 20.65
CA THR A 5 -65.80 30.95 21.56
C THR A 5 -64.63 30.19 20.93
N LEU A 6 -64.64 29.99 19.60
CA LEU A 6 -63.55 29.31 18.89
C LEU A 6 -62.25 30.16 18.86
N TRP A 7 -62.38 31.48 18.75
CA TRP A 7 -61.24 32.40 18.70
C TRP A 7 -60.53 32.50 20.05
N LEU A 8 -61.29 32.47 21.15
CA LEU A 8 -60.75 32.44 22.51
C LEU A 8 -60.00 31.13 22.80
N TRP A 9 -60.47 29.99 22.30
CA TRP A 9 -59.77 28.72 22.44
C TRP A 9 -58.48 28.65 21.64
N LEU A 10 -58.46 29.19 20.41
CA LEU A 10 -57.23 29.26 19.61
C LEU A 10 -56.18 30.18 20.23
N CYS A 11 -56.57 31.32 20.82
CA CYS A 11 -55.65 32.18 21.55
C CYS A 11 -55.10 31.50 22.81
N VAL A 12 -55.91 30.75 23.56
CA VAL A 12 -55.44 30.00 24.75
C VAL A 12 -54.51 28.86 24.36
N VAL A 13 -54.78 28.13 23.27
CA VAL A 13 -53.88 27.07 22.77
C VAL A 13 -52.56 27.68 22.27
N TRP A 14 -52.59 28.79 21.53
CA TRP A 14 -51.36 29.48 21.11
C TRP A 14 -50.56 30.05 22.28
N PHE A 15 -51.23 30.63 23.29
CA PHE A 15 -50.55 31.15 24.48
C PHE A 15 -49.98 30.03 25.36
N THR A 16 -50.66 28.88 25.46
CA THR A 16 -50.17 27.73 26.23
C THR A 16 -49.06 26.95 25.52
N THR A 17 -49.04 26.90 24.19
CA THR A 17 -47.91 26.32 23.43
C THR A 17 -46.67 27.21 23.43
N TRP A 18 -46.82 28.53 23.64
CA TRP A 18 -45.69 29.46 23.83
C TRP A 18 -45.14 29.48 25.25
N LEU A 19 -45.86 28.93 26.23
CA LEU A 19 -45.47 28.94 27.66
C LEU A 19 -44.85 27.64 28.17
N THR A 20 -44.64 26.63 27.32
CA THR A 20 -43.96 25.36 27.70
C THR A 20 -42.59 25.14 27.07
N GLU A 21 -42.06 26.10 26.30
CA GLU A 21 -40.62 26.17 26.06
C GLU A 21 -40.00 27.19 27.03
N ALA A 22 -39.76 26.73 28.25
CA ALA A 22 -38.80 27.38 29.12
C ALA A 22 -37.41 27.17 28.51
N ILE A 23 -37.04 28.03 27.56
CA ILE A 23 -35.65 28.29 27.22
C ILE A 23 -35.06 28.93 28.48
N ILE A 24 -34.34 28.12 29.27
CA ILE A 24 -33.45 28.66 30.29
C ILE A 24 -32.35 29.39 29.52
N ASN A 25 -32.52 30.69 29.34
CA ASN A 25 -31.46 31.62 28.98
C ASN A 25 -30.43 31.60 30.12
N PRO A 26 -29.18 31.13 29.90
CA PRO A 26 -28.13 31.25 30.89
C PRO A 26 -27.41 32.55 30.62
N SER A 27 -27.92 33.66 31.16
CA SER A 27 -27.17 34.91 31.22
C SER A 27 -26.96 35.25 32.70
N ALA A 28 -26.11 34.45 33.38
CA ALA A 28 -25.36 34.81 34.61
C ALA A 28 -24.83 33.60 35.40
N ALA A 29 -25.30 32.37 35.16
CA ALA A 29 -24.75 31.20 35.85
C ALA A 29 -23.38 30.85 35.27
N SER A 30 -22.33 30.97 36.07
CA SER A 30 -21.00 30.53 35.68
C SER A 30 -21.03 29.01 35.49
N VAL A 31 -20.17 28.44 34.61
CA VAL A 31 -20.08 26.98 34.44
C VAL A 31 -19.80 26.26 35.77
N CYS A 32 -19.25 26.97 36.75
CA CYS A 32 -19.01 26.52 38.11
C CYS A 32 -20.28 26.41 38.97
N ASP A 33 -21.37 27.05 38.59
CA ASP A 33 -22.66 27.00 39.29
C ASP A 33 -23.56 25.87 38.77
N LEU A 34 -23.12 25.17 37.71
CA LEU A 34 -23.78 23.97 37.21
C LEU A 34 -23.52 22.81 38.18
N GLY A 35 -24.59 22.17 38.65
CA GLY A 35 -24.52 21.08 39.65
C GLY A 35 -23.51 19.94 39.43
N PRO A 36 -23.14 19.51 38.19
CA PRO A 36 -22.10 18.50 38.00
C PRO A 36 -20.66 19.05 37.98
N CYS A 37 -20.47 20.37 37.99
CA CYS A 37 -19.19 21.02 37.79
C CYS A 37 -18.72 21.76 39.04
N SER A 38 -17.41 21.76 39.28
CA SER A 38 -16.77 22.46 40.38
C SER A 38 -15.52 23.18 39.88
N CYS A 39 -15.28 24.39 40.38
CA CYS A 39 -14.12 25.20 40.03
C CYS A 39 -13.20 25.32 41.23
N VAL A 40 -12.06 24.63 41.17
CA VAL A 40 -11.11 24.56 42.28
C VAL A 40 -9.73 24.98 41.81
N ARG A 41 -9.20 26.07 42.38
CA ARG A 41 -7.81 26.53 42.16
C ARG A 41 -7.41 26.63 40.67
N GLY A 42 -8.26 27.27 39.85
CA GLY A 42 -7.99 27.41 38.41
C GLY A 42 -8.10 26.09 37.65
N LYS A 43 -8.92 25.14 38.12
CA LYS A 43 -9.31 23.94 37.39
C LYS A 43 -10.83 23.85 37.33
N LEU A 44 -11.36 23.50 36.16
CA LEU A 44 -12.76 23.16 35.97
C LEU A 44 -12.89 21.64 35.97
N LEU A 45 -13.61 21.08 36.93
CA LEU A 45 -13.82 19.65 37.10
C LEU A 45 -15.31 19.36 37.04
N CYS A 46 -15.75 18.65 36.00
CA CYS A 46 -17.14 18.21 35.85
C CYS A 46 -17.20 16.68 35.94
N ASP A 47 -17.93 16.15 36.91
CA ASP A 47 -18.23 14.72 37.02
C ASP A 47 -19.74 14.52 37.15
N CYS A 48 -20.35 13.93 36.12
CA CYS A 48 -21.79 13.68 36.10
C CYS A 48 -22.17 12.33 36.73
N SER A 49 -21.26 11.59 37.37
CA SER A 49 -21.53 10.29 37.99
C SER A 49 -22.74 10.34 38.95
N THR A 50 -22.73 11.31 39.86
CA THR A 50 -23.75 11.50 40.92
C THR A 50 -24.82 12.53 40.58
N SER A 51 -24.62 13.33 39.52
CA SER A 51 -25.54 14.40 39.16
C SER A 51 -26.75 13.91 38.37
N LYS A 52 -27.91 14.53 38.61
CA LYS A 52 -29.11 14.38 37.78
C LYS A 52 -28.93 15.02 36.39
N VAL A 53 -28.05 16.01 36.28
CA VAL A 53 -27.72 16.67 35.02
C VAL A 53 -26.63 15.87 34.31
N LYS A 54 -26.99 15.24 33.20
CA LYS A 54 -26.08 14.41 32.38
C LYS A 54 -25.53 15.12 31.15
N ARG A 55 -26.00 16.33 30.86
CA ARG A 55 -25.57 17.15 29.72
C ARG A 55 -24.72 18.32 30.20
N VAL A 56 -23.53 18.47 29.64
CA VAL A 56 -22.60 19.59 29.89
C VAL A 56 -22.34 20.32 28.58
N VAL A 57 -22.47 21.65 28.60
CA VAL A 57 -22.18 22.49 27.44
C VAL A 57 -21.05 23.45 27.82
N LEU A 58 -19.91 23.30 27.16
CA LEU A 58 -18.75 24.18 27.32
C LEU A 58 -18.87 25.32 26.30
N LYS A 59 -19.32 26.47 26.77
CA LYS A 59 -19.34 27.74 26.01
C LYS A 59 -18.07 28.53 26.31
N SER A 60 -17.75 29.52 25.47
CA SER A 60 -16.63 30.45 25.66
C SER A 60 -16.47 30.83 27.13
N LEU A 61 -15.40 30.34 27.76
CA LEU A 61 -15.10 30.55 29.17
C LEU A 61 -14.37 31.89 29.29
N GLU A 62 -15.10 33.00 29.30
CA GLU A 62 -14.55 34.34 29.08
C GLU A 62 -13.65 34.90 30.22
N VAL A 63 -13.67 34.34 31.45
CA VAL A 63 -13.02 35.00 32.61
C VAL A 63 -12.35 34.03 33.60
N GLY A 64 -12.15 32.77 33.22
CA GLY A 64 -11.50 31.80 34.09
C GLY A 64 -10.01 31.66 33.79
N GLY A 65 -9.12 31.96 34.74
CA GLY A 65 -7.70 31.57 34.66
C GLY A 65 -7.51 30.05 34.80
N PHE A 66 -8.25 29.26 34.01
CA PHE A 66 -8.24 27.82 34.09
C PHE A 66 -6.96 27.28 33.45
N SER A 67 -6.17 26.59 34.25
CA SER A 67 -5.01 25.82 33.82
C SER A 67 -5.39 24.45 33.28
N SER A 68 -6.52 23.90 33.73
CA SER A 68 -6.99 22.57 33.35
C SER A 68 -8.51 22.47 33.35
N ILE A 69 -9.04 21.77 32.34
CA ILE A 69 -10.45 21.39 32.23
C ILE A 69 -10.53 19.86 32.18
N SER A 70 -11.39 19.28 33.02
CA SER A 70 -11.66 17.85 33.04
C SER A 70 -13.16 17.60 33.11
N VAL A 71 -13.68 16.82 32.17
CA VAL A 71 -15.09 16.42 32.11
C VAL A 71 -15.20 14.91 32.01
N ALA A 72 -15.89 14.29 32.96
CA ALA A 72 -15.99 12.84 33.07
C ALA A 72 -17.43 12.36 33.32
N ASN A 73 -17.73 11.15 32.82
CA ASN A 73 -18.94 10.37 33.12
C ASN A 73 -20.26 11.09 32.82
N CYS A 74 -20.25 12.05 31.89
CA CYS A 74 -21.43 12.77 31.42
C CYS A 74 -22.05 12.05 30.22
N GLY A 75 -23.38 12.04 30.13
CA GLY A 75 -24.10 11.39 29.02
C GLY A 75 -23.90 12.12 27.70
N HIS A 76 -23.81 13.45 27.73
CA HIS A 76 -23.58 14.28 26.56
C HIS A 76 -22.69 15.47 26.93
N VAL A 77 -21.62 15.69 26.17
CA VAL A 77 -20.76 16.87 26.30
C VAL A 77 -20.76 17.60 24.96
N HIS A 78 -21.06 18.89 24.99
CA HIS A 78 -21.04 19.74 23.81
C HIS A 78 -19.96 20.81 23.97
N VAL A 79 -18.92 20.75 23.12
CA VAL A 79 -17.86 21.78 23.06
C VAL A 79 -18.20 22.73 21.93
N VAL A 80 -18.64 23.92 22.29
CA VAL A 80 -19.08 24.96 21.35
C VAL A 80 -17.87 25.58 20.66
N SER A 81 -18.10 26.23 19.52
CA SER A 81 -17.06 26.94 18.78
C SER A 81 -16.30 27.91 19.70
N GLN A 82 -14.96 27.90 19.58
CA GLN A 82 -14.07 28.78 20.33
C GLN A 82 -14.19 28.67 21.86
N ALA A 83 -14.70 27.55 22.40
CA ALA A 83 -14.88 27.37 23.84
C ALA A 83 -13.59 27.60 24.65
N LEU A 84 -12.42 27.33 24.06
CA LEU A 84 -11.12 27.42 24.72
C LEU A 84 -10.30 28.69 24.34
N SER A 85 -10.76 29.50 23.39
CA SER A 85 -9.96 30.62 22.84
C SER A 85 -9.66 31.70 23.87
N GLY A 86 -10.60 31.93 24.81
CA GLY A 86 -10.47 32.90 25.90
C GLY A 86 -9.59 32.45 27.07
N LEU A 87 -8.93 31.28 26.99
CA LEU A 87 -8.21 30.67 28.11
C LEU A 87 -6.69 30.58 27.84
N PRO A 88 -5.93 31.69 27.91
CA PRO A 88 -4.51 31.71 27.55
C PRO A 88 -3.62 30.91 28.52
N ALA A 89 -4.11 30.62 29.72
CA ALA A 89 -3.42 29.83 30.74
C ALA A 89 -3.73 28.32 30.68
N LEU A 90 -4.64 27.89 29.79
CA LEU A 90 -5.06 26.50 29.70
C LEU A 90 -3.92 25.63 29.16
N GLN A 91 -3.54 24.63 29.94
CA GLN A 91 -2.47 23.68 29.59
C GLN A 91 -3.03 22.29 29.28
N GLN A 92 -4.19 21.95 29.84
CA GLN A 92 -4.76 20.61 29.71
C GLN A 92 -6.28 20.63 29.56
N PHE A 93 -6.77 19.93 28.56
CA PHE A 93 -8.17 19.60 28.37
C PHE A 93 -8.33 18.07 28.36
N SER A 94 -9.22 17.54 29.20
CA SER A 94 -9.45 16.10 29.32
C SER A 94 -10.93 15.76 29.33
N VAL A 95 -11.30 14.77 28.52
CA VAL A 95 -12.66 14.25 28.44
C VAL A 95 -12.61 12.72 28.55
N ALA A 96 -13.43 12.15 29.42
CA ALA A 96 -13.42 10.72 29.71
C ALA A 96 -14.83 10.15 29.87
N ASN A 97 -15.05 8.95 29.34
CA ASN A 97 -16.29 8.18 29.51
C ASN A 97 -17.53 8.97 29.06
N ILE A 98 -17.48 9.58 27.87
CA ILE A 98 -18.59 10.36 27.31
C ILE A 98 -19.24 9.60 26.14
N PRO A 99 -20.46 9.07 26.30
CA PRO A 99 -21.16 8.35 25.24
C PRO A 99 -21.42 9.17 23.99
N THR A 100 -21.52 10.49 24.11
CA THR A 100 -21.71 11.38 22.96
C THR A 100 -21.01 12.73 23.21
N LEU A 101 -19.87 12.92 22.55
CA LEU A 101 -19.09 14.15 22.55
C LEU A 101 -19.33 14.90 21.23
N THR A 102 -20.10 15.98 21.29
CA THR A 102 -20.36 16.86 20.14
C THR A 102 -19.31 17.98 20.12
N LEU A 103 -18.67 18.15 18.99
CA LEU A 103 -17.66 19.19 18.75
C LEU A 103 -18.16 20.11 17.65
N GLU A 104 -18.05 21.42 17.86
CA GLU A 104 -18.27 22.43 16.81
C GLU A 104 -16.94 22.81 16.14
N GLU A 105 -17.05 23.55 15.02
CA GLU A 105 -15.88 24.12 14.35
C GLU A 105 -15.08 24.97 15.32
N GLN A 106 -13.75 24.86 15.28
CA GLN A 106 -12.85 25.60 16.18
C GLN A 106 -13.05 25.32 17.69
N ALA A 107 -13.68 24.20 18.06
CA ALA A 107 -13.84 23.80 19.46
C ALA A 107 -12.50 23.75 20.23
N PHE A 108 -11.42 23.29 19.57
CA PHE A 108 -10.06 23.25 20.10
C PHE A 108 -9.11 24.23 19.41
N SER A 109 -9.63 25.38 18.99
CA SER A 109 -8.80 26.49 18.52
C SER A 109 -8.15 27.16 19.74
N TRP A 110 -6.85 26.92 19.93
CA TRP A 110 -6.10 27.46 21.05
C TRP A 110 -4.76 28.01 20.60
N ARG A 111 -4.48 29.26 20.97
CA ARG A 111 -3.23 29.95 20.68
C ARG A 111 -2.84 30.79 21.89
N THR A 112 -1.54 30.89 22.12
CA THR A 112 -0.98 31.73 23.18
C THR A 112 0.19 32.52 22.61
N ASP A 113 0.24 33.80 22.92
CA ASP A 113 1.37 34.66 22.54
C ASP A 113 2.56 34.48 23.52
N ASN A 114 2.36 33.71 24.58
CA ASN A 114 3.39 33.43 25.56
C ASN A 114 4.33 32.33 25.07
N GLU A 115 5.52 32.69 24.61
CA GLU A 115 6.58 31.75 24.20
C GLU A 115 7.00 30.74 25.28
N ARG A 116 6.64 30.99 26.56
CA ARG A 116 6.91 30.07 27.67
C ARG A 116 5.92 28.90 27.76
N HIS A 117 4.79 28.95 27.05
CA HIS A 117 3.80 27.88 27.07
C HIS A 117 4.10 26.84 25.99
N SER A 118 4.13 25.57 26.38
CA SER A 118 4.49 24.46 25.50
C SER A 118 3.34 23.96 24.61
N GLY A 119 2.20 24.63 24.61
CA GLY A 119 0.99 24.22 23.88
C GLY A 119 -0.06 23.54 24.76
N LEU A 120 -1.27 23.35 24.20
CA LEU A 120 -2.39 22.69 24.87
C LEU A 120 -2.30 21.16 24.74
N LEU A 121 -2.52 20.44 25.85
CA LEU A 121 -2.65 18.99 25.90
C LEU A 121 -4.14 18.59 25.87
N ILE A 122 -4.54 17.84 24.85
CA ILE A 122 -5.91 17.36 24.67
C ILE A 122 -5.95 15.84 24.81
N ASN A 123 -6.71 15.36 25.80
CA ASN A 123 -6.94 13.94 26.02
C ASN A 123 -8.44 13.63 25.89
N ILE A 124 -8.79 12.74 24.96
CA ILE A 124 -10.15 12.24 24.81
C ILE A 124 -10.11 10.72 24.98
N THR A 125 -10.84 10.20 25.95
CA THR A 125 -10.77 8.79 26.32
C THR A 125 -12.15 8.17 26.44
N ASN A 126 -12.28 6.92 25.97
CA ASN A 126 -13.50 6.12 26.06
C ASN A 126 -14.77 6.93 25.72
N SER A 127 -14.81 7.49 24.52
CA SER A 127 -15.87 8.42 24.11
C SER A 127 -16.28 8.18 22.67
N ALA A 128 -17.50 8.58 22.30
CA ALA A 128 -17.94 8.55 20.90
C ALA A 128 -18.16 9.98 20.37
N ILE A 129 -17.56 10.26 19.21
CA ILE A 129 -17.62 11.54 18.52
C ILE A 129 -18.39 11.31 17.21
N PRO A 130 -19.63 11.80 17.09
CA PRO A 130 -20.41 11.64 15.86
C PRO A 130 -19.74 12.32 14.66
N GLU A 131 -19.16 13.49 14.87
CA GLU A 131 -18.50 14.26 13.81
C GLU A 131 -17.36 15.09 14.39
N ILE A 132 -16.20 15.07 13.73
CA ILE A 132 -15.14 16.05 13.91
C ILE A 132 -15.28 17.06 12.77
N PRO A 133 -15.75 18.29 13.04
CA PRO A 133 -15.97 19.29 12.01
C PRO A 133 -14.66 19.91 11.52
N SER A 134 -14.75 20.69 10.45
CA SER A 134 -13.62 21.42 9.89
C SER A 134 -12.98 22.35 10.93
N TYR A 135 -11.65 22.47 10.92
CA TYR A 135 -10.89 23.35 11.82
C TYR A 135 -11.13 23.08 13.31
N CYS A 136 -11.57 21.89 13.70
CA CYS A 136 -11.83 21.55 15.09
C CYS A 136 -10.55 21.64 15.93
N PHE A 137 -9.44 21.09 15.41
CA PHE A 137 -8.11 21.13 16.04
C PHE A 137 -7.19 22.09 15.29
N HIS A 138 -6.88 23.22 15.91
CA HIS A 138 -6.15 24.33 15.30
C HIS A 138 -5.30 25.10 16.31
N GLY A 139 -4.13 25.59 15.89
CA GLY A 139 -3.26 26.44 16.69
C GLY A 139 -2.12 25.69 17.39
N SER A 140 -1.73 26.17 18.58
CA SER A 140 -0.54 25.69 19.32
C SER A 140 -0.88 24.51 20.24
N LEU A 141 -1.09 23.34 19.64
CA LEU A 141 -1.40 22.11 20.39
C LEU A 141 -0.12 21.32 20.65
N ARG A 142 0.13 20.96 21.91
CA ARG A 142 1.29 20.17 22.29
C ARG A 142 1.08 18.68 22.03
N HIS A 143 -0.06 18.19 22.49
CA HIS A 143 -0.39 16.78 22.53
C HIS A 143 -1.86 16.60 22.19
N VAL A 144 -2.16 15.70 21.26
CA VAL A 144 -3.54 15.29 20.96
C VAL A 144 -3.61 13.77 21.08
N ASN A 145 -4.29 13.29 22.10
CA ASN A 145 -4.39 11.87 22.41
C ASN A 145 -5.84 11.41 22.44
N PHE A 146 -6.16 10.45 21.58
CA PHE A 146 -7.46 9.78 21.54
C PHE A 146 -7.26 8.32 21.93
N ALA A 147 -7.92 7.88 23.00
CA ALA A 147 -7.82 6.50 23.49
C ALA A 147 -9.20 5.84 23.57
N SER A 148 -9.39 4.71 22.88
CA SER A 148 -10.67 3.99 22.84
C SER A 148 -11.83 4.91 22.40
N VAL A 149 -11.63 5.62 21.29
CA VAL A 149 -12.61 6.59 20.77
C VAL A 149 -13.23 6.07 19.49
N ASN A 150 -14.55 6.18 19.38
CA ASN A 150 -15.24 5.91 18.12
C ASN A 150 -15.57 7.23 17.43
N VAL A 151 -15.11 7.41 16.19
CA VAL A 151 -15.32 8.61 15.39
C VAL A 151 -16.12 8.25 14.15
N SER A 152 -17.38 8.71 14.08
CA SER A 152 -18.24 8.33 12.96
C SER A 152 -17.90 9.07 11.67
N ARG A 153 -17.58 10.38 11.74
CA ARG A 153 -17.15 11.17 10.58
C ARG A 153 -16.06 12.17 10.92
N VAL A 154 -15.09 12.35 10.01
CA VAL A 154 -14.07 13.41 10.08
C VAL A 154 -14.13 14.24 8.82
N ARG A 155 -14.44 15.52 8.98
CA ARG A 155 -14.59 16.48 7.88
C ARG A 155 -13.21 16.96 7.37
N PRO A 156 -13.15 17.54 6.16
CA PRO A 156 -11.93 18.13 5.63
C PRO A 156 -11.39 19.19 6.58
N PHE A 157 -10.07 19.25 6.74
CA PHE A 157 -9.38 20.22 7.61
C PHE A 157 -9.71 20.11 9.10
N ALA A 158 -10.31 19.00 9.55
CA ALA A 158 -10.58 18.73 10.95
C ALA A 158 -9.34 18.91 11.84
N PHE A 159 -8.19 18.42 11.37
CA PHE A 159 -6.88 18.67 11.96
C PHE A 159 -6.08 19.54 11.01
N SER A 160 -6.00 20.85 11.31
CA SER A 160 -5.33 21.77 10.40
C SER A 160 -4.60 22.92 11.08
N SER A 161 -3.44 23.27 10.50
CA SER A 161 -2.60 24.36 11.00
C SER A 161 -2.32 24.20 12.50
N ILE A 162 -1.91 22.98 12.87
CA ILE A 162 -1.35 22.70 14.20
C ILE A 162 0.15 22.99 14.13
N ASP A 163 0.59 23.91 14.98
CA ASP A 163 1.94 24.44 14.97
C ASP A 163 2.85 23.61 15.89
N ARG A 164 3.71 22.76 15.29
CA ARG A 164 4.75 21.96 15.96
C ARG A 164 4.26 21.23 17.21
N ALA A 165 3.31 20.32 17.03
CA ALA A 165 2.90 19.43 18.12
C ALA A 165 4.03 18.48 18.49
N ASP A 166 4.19 18.17 19.78
CA ASP A 166 5.15 17.16 20.24
C ASP A 166 4.65 15.76 19.81
N ARG A 167 3.35 15.49 19.98
CA ARG A 167 2.80 14.15 19.75
C ARG A 167 1.32 14.14 19.40
N ILE A 168 0.95 13.34 18.41
CA ILE A 168 -0.43 12.99 18.10
C ILE A 168 -0.56 11.47 18.18
N ASP A 169 -1.41 11.00 19.09
CA ASP A 169 -1.62 9.59 19.37
C ASP A 169 -3.08 9.19 19.17
N PHE A 170 -3.28 8.15 18.39
CA PHE A 170 -4.57 7.46 18.25
C PHE A 170 -4.38 6.02 18.72
N THR A 171 -5.01 5.64 19.84
CA THR A 171 -4.91 4.31 20.44
C THR A 171 -6.28 3.69 20.58
N GLY A 172 -6.56 2.55 19.94
CA GLY A 172 -7.90 1.95 20.03
C GLY A 172 -8.98 2.79 19.36
N VAL A 173 -8.64 3.57 18.32
CA VAL A 173 -9.59 4.49 17.67
C VAL A 173 -10.21 3.84 16.43
N HIS A 174 -11.52 3.97 16.26
CA HIS A 174 -12.20 3.59 15.03
C HIS A 174 -12.63 4.84 14.27
N PHE A 175 -12.10 5.00 13.05
CA PHE A 175 -12.52 6.03 12.11
C PHE A 175 -13.39 5.40 11.02
N ALA A 176 -14.70 5.65 11.09
CA ALA A 176 -15.65 5.06 10.15
C ALA A 176 -15.68 5.80 8.79
N ASP A 177 -15.84 7.13 8.80
CA ASP A 177 -15.91 7.94 7.58
C ASP A 177 -14.87 9.07 7.64
N LEU A 178 -13.77 8.91 6.90
CA LEU A 178 -12.78 9.97 6.71
C LEU A 178 -13.07 10.68 5.39
N GLU A 179 -13.17 12.00 5.40
CA GLU A 179 -13.21 12.78 4.16
C GLU A 179 -11.80 13.16 3.68
N PRO A 180 -11.60 13.38 2.37
CA PRO A 180 -10.33 13.88 1.85
C PRO A 180 -9.86 15.15 2.57
N GLN A 181 -8.57 15.26 2.81
CA GLN A 181 -7.91 16.39 3.49
C GLN A 181 -8.32 16.57 4.95
N ALA A 182 -8.85 15.55 5.62
CA ALA A 182 -9.12 15.58 7.07
C ALA A 182 -7.91 16.03 7.89
N PHE A 183 -6.70 15.65 7.47
CA PHE A 183 -5.43 15.99 8.08
C PHE A 183 -4.62 16.89 7.14
N LYS A 184 -4.50 18.18 7.43
CA LYS A 184 -3.85 19.12 6.50
C LYS A 184 -2.94 20.15 7.15
N LYS A 185 -1.75 20.36 6.56
CA LYS A 185 -0.85 21.47 6.92
C LYS A 185 -0.57 21.54 8.42
N PHE A 186 -0.07 20.46 8.98
CA PHE A 186 0.43 20.49 10.36
C PHE A 186 1.78 19.81 10.48
N SER A 187 2.51 20.20 11.51
CA SER A 187 3.81 19.67 11.88
C SER A 187 3.73 19.02 13.25
N VAL A 188 4.28 17.81 13.38
CA VAL A 188 4.32 17.06 14.63
C VAL A 188 5.66 16.32 14.78
N ASP A 189 6.18 16.14 15.99
CA ASP A 189 7.38 15.34 16.18
C ASP A 189 7.09 13.84 16.04
N VAL A 190 6.05 13.34 16.71
CA VAL A 190 5.65 11.93 16.65
C VAL A 190 4.17 11.77 16.31
N LEU A 191 3.88 11.00 15.26
CA LEU A 191 2.55 10.55 14.89
C LEU A 191 2.43 9.04 15.13
N SER A 192 1.61 8.63 16.09
CA SER A 192 1.42 7.22 16.43
C SER A 192 -0.03 6.80 16.29
N VAL A 193 -0.25 5.69 15.59
CA VAL A 193 -1.55 5.05 15.45
C VAL A 193 -1.40 3.59 15.87
N THR A 194 -2.08 3.21 16.95
CA THR A 194 -1.94 1.90 17.57
C THR A 194 -3.31 1.27 17.82
N ASP A 195 -3.46 -0.03 17.56
CA ASP A 195 -4.70 -0.78 17.83
C ASP A 195 -5.96 -0.12 17.23
N SER A 196 -5.81 0.55 16.08
CA SER A 196 -6.85 1.43 15.51
C SER A 196 -7.34 0.92 14.17
N LYS A 197 -8.55 1.31 13.78
CA LYS A 197 -9.21 0.89 12.56
C LYS A 197 -9.62 2.08 11.70
N PHE A 198 -9.36 1.98 10.40
CA PHE A 198 -9.81 2.91 9.37
C PHE A 198 -10.62 2.13 8.34
N ASP A 199 -11.90 2.46 8.15
CA ASP A 199 -12.69 1.76 7.14
C ASP A 199 -12.19 2.13 5.73
N VAL A 200 -11.95 3.42 5.49
CA VAL A 200 -11.36 3.92 4.23
C VAL A 200 -10.36 5.03 4.54
N LEU A 201 -9.21 5.02 3.87
CA LEU A 201 -8.28 6.15 3.73
C LEU A 201 -8.46 6.74 2.32
N PRO A 202 -9.34 7.75 2.14
CA PRO A 202 -9.51 8.39 0.85
C PRO A 202 -8.23 9.01 0.30
N THR A 203 -8.25 9.30 -0.99
CA THR A 203 -7.20 10.07 -1.65
C THR A 203 -6.97 11.39 -0.95
N ARG A 204 -5.69 11.71 -0.68
CA ARG A 204 -5.29 12.96 0.00
C ARG A 204 -5.90 13.10 1.41
N THR A 205 -6.09 12.01 2.16
CA THR A 205 -6.53 12.09 3.56
C THR A 205 -5.56 12.91 4.39
N MET A 206 -4.25 12.67 4.22
CA MET A 206 -3.17 13.47 4.79
C MET A 206 -2.56 14.33 3.69
N VAL A 207 -2.47 15.65 3.87
CA VAL A 207 -1.86 16.58 2.91
C VAL A 207 -0.96 17.56 3.64
N ASP A 208 0.30 17.68 3.21
CA ASP A 208 1.28 18.58 3.81
C ASP A 208 1.41 18.33 5.33
N VAL A 209 1.36 17.05 5.73
CA VAL A 209 1.64 16.61 7.09
C VAL A 209 3.14 16.38 7.21
N GLU A 210 3.80 17.20 8.01
CA GLU A 210 5.23 17.06 8.30
C GLU A 210 5.41 16.37 9.66
N VAL A 211 6.15 15.27 9.68
CA VAL A 211 6.48 14.55 10.90
C VAL A 211 7.99 14.57 11.08
N HIS A 212 8.50 15.02 12.23
CA HIS A 212 9.95 15.26 12.37
C HIS A 212 10.74 14.06 12.87
N GLN A 213 10.18 13.25 13.77
CA GLN A 213 10.87 12.10 14.37
C GLN A 213 10.31 10.79 13.85
N GLU A 214 9.08 10.45 14.21
CA GLU A 214 8.58 9.08 14.00
C GLU A 214 7.12 9.06 13.54
N VAL A 215 6.86 8.22 12.54
CA VAL A 215 5.52 7.77 12.17
C VAL A 215 5.43 6.30 12.51
N LYS A 216 4.45 5.92 13.33
CA LYS A 216 4.24 4.54 13.75
C LYS A 216 2.79 4.12 13.53
N PHE A 217 2.60 3.09 12.71
CA PHE A 217 1.37 2.32 12.57
C PHE A 217 1.63 0.93 13.16
N ASP A 218 0.98 0.57 14.27
CA ASP A 218 1.17 -0.71 14.96
C ASP A 218 -0.16 -1.36 15.29
N ARG A 219 -0.42 -2.57 14.77
CA ARG A 219 -1.73 -3.23 14.88
C ARG A 219 -2.87 -2.35 14.36
N VAL A 220 -2.70 -1.81 13.16
CA VAL A 220 -3.69 -0.98 12.49
C VAL A 220 -4.43 -1.79 11.43
N GLU A 221 -5.75 -1.69 11.40
CA GLU A 221 -6.61 -2.27 10.38
C GLU A 221 -7.08 -1.18 9.42
N VAL A 222 -6.84 -1.37 8.12
CA VAL A 222 -7.27 -0.45 7.06
C VAL A 222 -8.09 -1.23 6.05
N GLY A 223 -9.37 -0.87 5.87
CA GLY A 223 -10.21 -1.48 4.84
C GLY A 223 -9.70 -1.11 3.45
N THR A 224 -9.77 0.15 3.05
CA THR A 224 -9.28 0.58 1.72
C THR A 224 -8.34 1.76 1.80
N ALA A 225 -7.11 1.60 1.36
CA ALA A 225 -6.11 2.65 1.22
C ALA A 225 -6.06 3.15 -0.23
N LYS A 226 -6.72 4.28 -0.50
CA LYS A 226 -6.80 4.85 -1.86
C LYS A 226 -5.50 5.51 -2.29
N TYR A 227 -5.37 5.81 -3.59
CA TYR A 227 -4.24 6.54 -4.17
C TYR A 227 -3.82 7.76 -3.33
N SER A 228 -2.55 7.81 -2.92
CA SER A 228 -1.98 8.87 -2.09
C SER A 228 -2.82 9.19 -0.84
N GLY A 229 -3.48 8.20 -0.25
CA GLY A 229 -4.26 8.37 0.98
C GLY A 229 -3.36 8.75 2.15
N LEU A 230 -2.21 8.09 2.25
CA LEU A 230 -1.17 8.42 3.23
C LEU A 230 -0.06 9.24 2.58
N ARG A 231 -0.09 10.56 2.75
CA ARG A 231 0.99 11.45 2.30
C ARG A 231 1.65 12.17 3.48
N ILE A 232 2.87 11.74 3.80
CA ILE A 232 3.62 12.21 4.96
C ILE A 232 5.03 12.62 4.54
N HIS A 233 5.55 13.69 5.14
CA HIS A 233 6.85 14.27 4.83
C HIS A 233 7.73 14.34 6.09
N GLY A 234 9.03 14.12 5.94
CA GLY A 234 10.04 14.40 6.95
C GLY A 234 10.35 13.36 8.04
N PRO A 235 9.67 12.19 8.21
CA PRO A 235 9.93 11.36 9.38
C PRO A 235 11.33 10.78 9.33
N ARG A 236 12.05 10.79 10.45
CA ARG A 236 13.33 10.07 10.59
C ARG A 236 13.14 8.57 10.64
N HIS A 237 12.01 8.12 11.17
CA HIS A 237 11.63 6.71 11.19
C HIS A 237 10.18 6.55 10.75
N PHE A 238 9.95 5.68 9.75
CA PHE A 238 8.61 5.24 9.39
C PHE A 238 8.46 3.76 9.72
N ARG A 239 7.44 3.41 10.51
CA ARG A 239 7.17 2.03 10.93
C ARG A 239 5.72 1.67 10.67
N MET A 240 5.49 0.58 9.93
CA MET A 240 4.21 -0.09 9.81
C MET A 240 4.40 -1.55 10.23
N ILE A 241 3.81 -1.91 11.36
CA ILE A 241 4.10 -3.15 12.07
C ILE A 241 2.78 -3.86 12.39
N ARG A 242 2.71 -5.18 12.16
CA ARG A 242 1.57 -6.02 12.55
C ARG A 242 0.22 -5.47 12.09
N SER A 243 0.18 -4.80 10.95
CA SER A 243 -1.00 -4.11 10.44
C SER A 243 -1.67 -4.92 9.34
N HIS A 244 -2.97 -4.74 9.18
CA HIS A 244 -3.80 -5.40 8.18
C HIS A 244 -4.34 -4.36 7.20
N ILE A 245 -4.13 -4.57 5.91
CA ILE A 245 -4.67 -3.69 4.87
C ILE A 245 -5.45 -4.56 3.88
N ASP A 246 -6.77 -4.39 3.80
CA ASP A 246 -7.60 -5.23 2.94
C ASP A 246 -7.36 -4.90 1.46
N HIS A 247 -7.35 -3.62 1.12
CA HIS A 247 -7.10 -3.15 -0.24
C HIS A 247 -6.18 -1.94 -0.25
N ALA A 248 -5.09 -2.00 -1.01
CA ALA A 248 -4.20 -0.87 -1.25
C ALA A 248 -4.08 -0.59 -2.75
N ASP A 249 -4.58 0.59 -3.15
CA ASP A 249 -4.50 1.09 -4.51
C ASP A 249 -3.03 1.34 -4.94
N HIS A 250 -2.84 1.52 -6.24
CA HIS A 250 -1.60 2.04 -6.79
C HIS A 250 -1.16 3.32 -6.05
N HIS A 251 0.11 3.40 -5.67
CA HIS A 251 0.66 4.54 -4.92
C HIS A 251 -0.16 4.96 -3.68
N ALA A 252 -0.79 4.01 -2.97
CA ALA A 252 -1.53 4.29 -1.74
C ALA A 252 -0.68 5.04 -0.70
N PHE A 253 0.62 4.71 -0.63
CA PHE A 253 1.58 5.31 0.30
C PHE A 253 2.52 6.26 -0.42
N ARG A 254 2.50 7.54 -0.03
CA ARG A 254 3.41 8.58 -0.52
C ARG A 254 4.17 9.20 0.65
N VAL A 255 5.25 8.54 1.05
CA VAL A 255 6.04 8.94 2.21
C VAL A 255 7.40 9.42 1.76
N HIS A 256 7.72 10.67 2.08
CA HIS A 256 9.04 11.27 1.88
C HIS A 256 9.78 11.29 3.22
N THR A 257 10.71 10.37 3.45
CA THR A 257 11.38 10.20 4.75
C THR A 257 12.80 10.77 4.76
N ARG A 258 13.30 11.04 5.98
CA ARG A 258 14.69 11.41 6.28
C ARG A 258 15.44 10.25 6.94
N GLY A 259 15.00 9.01 6.76
CA GLY A 259 15.65 7.85 7.37
C GLY A 259 15.02 6.53 6.92
N PRO A 260 15.16 5.45 7.73
CA PRO A 260 14.73 4.12 7.32
C PRO A 260 13.20 3.92 7.40
N VAL A 261 12.73 3.02 6.55
CA VAL A 261 11.33 2.56 6.46
C VAL A 261 11.25 1.10 6.87
N PHE A 262 10.38 0.77 7.82
CA PHE A 262 10.15 -0.58 8.32
C PHE A 262 8.72 -1.01 8.03
N LEU A 263 8.55 -2.05 7.23
CA LEU A 263 7.29 -2.71 6.90
C LEU A 263 7.39 -4.16 7.40
N LEU A 264 6.91 -4.41 8.62
CA LEU A 264 7.17 -5.65 9.36
C LEU A 264 5.87 -6.36 9.76
N ASP A 265 5.80 -7.67 9.58
CA ASP A 265 4.70 -8.51 10.09
C ASP A 265 3.29 -8.09 9.61
N ASN A 266 3.18 -7.42 8.45
CA ASN A 266 1.89 -6.94 7.96
C ASN A 266 1.20 -7.98 7.07
N VAL A 267 -0.10 -7.82 6.92
CA VAL A 267 -0.93 -8.64 6.03
C VAL A 267 -1.62 -7.72 5.03
N PHE A 268 -1.40 -7.98 3.74
CA PHE A 268 -2.01 -7.26 2.64
C PHE A 268 -2.92 -8.22 1.86
N THR A 269 -4.23 -7.96 1.89
CA THR A 269 -5.20 -8.87 1.25
C THR A 269 -5.28 -8.63 -0.25
N HIS A 270 -5.25 -7.38 -0.70
CA HIS A 270 -5.19 -7.00 -2.11
C HIS A 270 -4.23 -5.84 -2.34
N LEU A 271 -3.24 -6.05 -3.22
CA LEU A 271 -2.28 -5.02 -3.62
C LEU A 271 -2.36 -4.74 -5.12
N GLU A 272 -2.68 -3.50 -5.48
CA GLU A 272 -2.54 -3.02 -6.85
C GLU A 272 -1.07 -2.78 -7.22
N LYS A 273 -0.84 -2.64 -8.53
CA LYS A 273 0.46 -2.28 -9.09
C LYS A 273 1.04 -1.03 -8.42
N ALA A 274 2.31 -1.11 -8.04
CA ALA A 274 3.07 0.02 -7.51
C ALA A 274 2.50 0.65 -6.23
N ALA A 275 1.81 -0.11 -5.38
CA ALA A 275 1.27 0.37 -4.10
C ALA A 275 2.34 1.08 -3.22
N PHE A 276 3.58 0.59 -3.24
CA PHE A 276 4.71 1.09 -2.43
C PHE A 276 5.66 2.04 -3.18
N ALA A 277 5.39 2.37 -4.44
CA ALA A 277 6.33 3.17 -5.24
C ALA A 277 6.48 4.62 -4.74
N GLY A 278 5.54 5.11 -3.92
CA GLY A 278 5.58 6.46 -3.36
C GLY A 278 6.49 6.65 -2.16
N PHE A 279 7.12 5.58 -1.63
CA PHE A 279 8.19 5.72 -0.64
C PHE A 279 9.45 6.30 -1.28
N THR A 280 9.94 7.42 -0.75
CA THR A 280 11.19 8.06 -1.22
C THR A 280 11.94 8.72 -0.06
N VAL A 281 13.24 8.96 -0.27
CA VAL A 281 14.07 9.73 0.67
C VAL A 281 14.16 11.17 0.22
N GLU A 282 14.09 12.12 1.15
CA GLU A 282 14.28 13.53 0.85
C GLU A 282 15.66 13.80 0.22
N ARG A 283 15.69 14.55 -0.89
CA ARG A 283 16.92 14.78 -1.66
C ARG A 283 18.07 15.37 -0.83
N ARG A 284 17.77 16.29 0.10
CA ARG A 284 18.80 16.89 0.97
C ARG A 284 19.46 15.83 1.85
N PHE A 285 18.65 14.97 2.45
CA PHE A 285 19.12 13.89 3.32
C PHE A 285 19.87 12.81 2.53
N LEU A 286 19.39 12.49 1.32
CA LEU A 286 20.07 11.56 0.42
C LEU A 286 21.49 12.04 0.03
N LEU A 287 21.69 13.35 -0.14
CA LEU A 287 23.00 13.92 -0.48
C LEU A 287 23.96 13.93 0.72
N GLU A 288 23.44 14.08 1.93
CA GLU A 288 24.25 14.19 3.16
C GLU A 288 24.57 12.83 3.78
N PHE A 289 23.58 11.93 3.87
CA PHE A 289 23.68 10.65 4.56
C PHE A 289 23.64 9.44 3.62
N GLY A 290 23.46 9.66 2.31
CA GLY A 290 23.38 8.58 1.32
C GLY A 290 22.05 7.83 1.36
N LYS A 291 22.06 6.64 0.75
CA LYS A 291 20.86 5.79 0.64
C LYS A 291 20.43 5.28 2.01
N GLN A 292 19.12 5.25 2.24
CA GLN A 292 18.51 4.75 3.48
C GLN A 292 18.04 3.31 3.31
N GLU A 293 17.72 2.64 4.40
CA GLU A 293 17.19 1.28 4.35
C GLU A 293 15.66 1.27 4.21
N LEU A 294 15.15 0.37 3.37
CA LEU A 294 13.73 0.01 3.35
C LEU A 294 13.64 -1.49 3.62
N ILE A 295 13.09 -1.85 4.78
CA ILE A 295 12.99 -3.24 5.23
C ILE A 295 11.55 -3.71 5.05
N PHE A 296 11.37 -4.75 4.26
CA PHE A 296 10.10 -5.43 4.04
C PHE A 296 10.26 -6.88 4.50
N GLU A 297 9.87 -7.15 5.74
CA GLU A 297 10.15 -8.42 6.42
C GLU A 297 8.90 -9.07 7.01
N ASN A 298 8.76 -10.39 6.81
CA ASN A 298 7.68 -11.21 7.37
C ASN A 298 6.26 -10.72 7.03
N ASN A 299 6.08 -10.15 5.83
CA ASN A 299 4.77 -9.70 5.39
C ASN A 299 4.04 -10.81 4.62
N THR A 300 2.73 -10.89 4.79
CA THR A 300 1.86 -11.83 4.10
C THR A 300 1.07 -11.12 3.00
N LEU A 301 1.10 -11.67 1.78
CA LEU A 301 0.36 -11.19 0.62
C LEU A 301 -0.70 -12.23 0.23
N VAL A 302 -1.95 -11.83 0.06
CA VAL A 302 -3.01 -12.76 -0.37
C VAL A 302 -3.23 -12.66 -1.87
N ASN A 303 -3.62 -11.49 -2.38
CA ASN A 303 -3.81 -11.22 -3.81
C ASN A 303 -3.01 -9.97 -4.21
N PHE A 304 -2.45 -9.99 -5.42
CA PHE A 304 -1.65 -8.88 -5.92
C PHE A 304 -1.60 -8.83 -7.44
N GLU A 305 -1.43 -7.63 -7.98
CA GLU A 305 -1.16 -7.39 -9.39
C GLU A 305 0.34 -7.48 -9.72
N SER A 306 0.67 -7.53 -11.01
CA SER A 306 2.05 -7.44 -11.47
C SER A 306 2.70 -6.13 -11.02
N ALA A 307 3.92 -6.20 -10.52
CA ALA A 307 4.69 -5.12 -9.93
C ALA A 307 4.00 -4.42 -8.75
N ALA A 308 3.22 -5.16 -7.95
CA ALA A 308 2.66 -4.67 -6.70
C ALA A 308 3.76 -4.15 -5.74
N LEU A 309 4.87 -4.90 -5.61
CA LEU A 309 6.03 -4.50 -4.82
C LEU A 309 7.05 -3.76 -5.69
N LEU A 310 6.68 -2.59 -6.19
CA LEU A 310 7.61 -1.66 -6.84
C LEU A 310 8.30 -0.78 -5.79
N ILE A 311 9.62 -0.90 -5.68
CA ILE A 311 10.43 -0.13 -4.73
C ILE A 311 11.40 0.80 -5.45
N ASN A 312 11.40 2.05 -5.03
CA ASN A 312 12.31 3.07 -5.55
C ASN A 312 13.71 2.94 -4.96
N THR A 313 14.71 2.61 -5.78
CA THR A 313 16.10 2.39 -5.37
C THR A 313 17.02 3.60 -5.53
N THR A 314 16.47 4.76 -5.93
CA THR A 314 17.22 6.03 -5.96
C THR A 314 17.65 6.45 -4.55
N GLY A 315 16.70 6.44 -3.62
CA GLY A 315 16.91 6.82 -2.22
C GLY A 315 17.13 5.66 -1.27
N PHE A 316 16.71 4.45 -1.64
CA PHE A 316 16.75 3.29 -0.76
C PHE A 316 17.69 2.18 -1.22
N SER A 317 18.23 1.47 -0.23
CA SER A 317 18.78 0.12 -0.32
C SER A 317 17.74 -0.84 0.24
N PRO A 318 16.89 -1.44 -0.60
CA PRO A 318 15.81 -2.32 -0.13
C PRO A 318 16.38 -3.63 0.43
N ARG A 319 15.84 -4.07 1.57
CA ARG A 319 16.07 -5.37 2.16
C ARG A 319 14.73 -6.09 2.24
N LEU A 320 14.60 -7.13 1.43
CA LEU A 320 13.44 -8.00 1.40
C LEU A 320 13.79 -9.26 2.18
N ASP A 321 12.90 -9.69 3.07
CA ASP A 321 13.04 -10.96 3.75
C ASP A 321 11.66 -11.56 4.04
N ARG A 322 11.57 -12.88 3.95
CA ARG A 322 10.38 -13.66 4.30
C ARG A 322 9.04 -13.04 3.88
N ILE A 323 8.80 -12.99 2.57
CA ILE A 323 7.51 -12.58 2.01
C ILE A 323 6.66 -13.85 1.84
N VAL A 324 5.56 -13.94 2.59
CA VAL A 324 4.67 -15.10 2.57
C VAL A 324 3.52 -14.83 1.62
N ILE A 325 3.36 -15.64 0.59
CA ILE A 325 2.22 -15.61 -0.31
C ILE A 325 1.19 -16.61 0.21
N ASN A 326 0.04 -16.13 0.65
CA ASN A 326 -1.04 -16.95 1.19
C ASN A 326 -1.85 -17.62 0.07
N GLN A 327 -1.15 -18.34 -0.80
CA GLN A 327 -1.71 -19.13 -1.89
C GLN A 327 -0.96 -20.45 -1.99
N HIS A 328 -1.61 -21.45 -2.59
CA HIS A 328 -1.00 -22.74 -2.83
C HIS A 328 0.17 -22.66 -3.83
N CYS A 329 1.26 -23.33 -3.46
CA CYS A 329 2.44 -23.45 -4.31
C CYS A 329 2.10 -24.27 -5.56
N SER A 330 2.32 -23.69 -6.73
CA SER A 330 2.27 -24.39 -8.01
C SER A 330 3.39 -23.88 -8.90
N CYS A 331 3.86 -24.68 -9.85
CA CYS A 331 4.99 -24.28 -10.69
C CYS A 331 4.68 -23.04 -11.54
N SER A 332 3.46 -22.91 -12.06
CA SER A 332 3.04 -21.71 -12.79
C SER A 332 3.02 -20.47 -11.92
N ASN A 333 2.54 -20.60 -10.68
CA ASN A 333 2.45 -19.47 -9.77
C ASN A 333 3.82 -19.07 -9.25
N ALA A 334 4.68 -20.04 -8.91
CA ALA A 334 6.05 -19.79 -8.49
C ALA A 334 6.82 -18.99 -9.54
N ASP A 335 6.75 -19.40 -10.82
CA ASP A 335 7.38 -18.69 -11.93
C ASP A 335 6.85 -17.26 -12.02
N TYR A 336 5.51 -17.08 -11.99
CA TYR A 336 4.86 -15.77 -12.01
C TYR A 336 5.28 -14.87 -10.83
N TRP A 337 5.33 -15.40 -9.61
CA TRP A 337 5.71 -14.62 -8.43
C TRP A 337 7.17 -14.18 -8.50
N THR A 338 8.07 -15.04 -8.99
CA THR A 338 9.49 -14.70 -9.14
C THR A 338 9.76 -13.67 -10.22
N SER A 339 9.00 -13.66 -11.31
CA SER A 339 9.19 -12.71 -12.41
C SER A 339 8.44 -11.39 -12.21
N ASP A 340 7.22 -11.44 -11.64
CA ASP A 340 6.27 -10.33 -11.76
C ASP A 340 5.90 -9.64 -10.44
N LEU A 341 6.24 -10.18 -9.27
CA LEU A 341 5.81 -9.56 -8.01
C LEU A 341 6.65 -8.33 -7.63
N VAL A 342 7.98 -8.45 -7.70
CA VAL A 342 8.91 -7.48 -7.11
C VAL A 342 9.78 -6.81 -8.17
N TYR A 343 9.70 -5.49 -8.23
CA TYR A 343 10.52 -4.68 -9.13
C TYR A 343 11.26 -3.58 -8.38
N PHE A 344 12.49 -3.34 -8.81
CA PHE A 344 13.29 -2.20 -8.40
C PHE A 344 13.32 -1.19 -9.55
N SER A 345 13.26 0.08 -9.18
CA SER A 345 13.30 1.20 -10.13
C SER A 345 14.22 2.30 -9.61
N SER A 346 15.28 2.58 -10.36
CA SER A 346 16.09 3.80 -10.22
C SER A 346 15.56 4.95 -11.09
N ASN A 347 14.72 4.63 -12.08
CA ASN A 347 14.04 5.58 -12.94
C ASN A 347 12.62 5.05 -13.18
N PRO A 348 11.56 5.85 -12.98
CA PRO A 348 10.17 5.42 -13.19
C PRO A 348 9.88 4.80 -14.57
N GLN A 349 10.73 5.03 -15.57
CA GLN A 349 10.59 4.44 -16.90
C GLN A 349 11.26 3.06 -17.06
N VAL A 350 12.15 2.66 -16.15
CA VAL A 350 12.93 1.42 -16.25
C VAL A 350 12.67 0.56 -15.02
N LEU A 351 11.93 -0.53 -15.25
CA LEU A 351 11.61 -1.53 -14.24
C LEU A 351 12.61 -2.68 -14.36
N THR A 352 13.39 -2.90 -13.30
CA THR A 352 14.30 -4.04 -13.19
C THR A 352 13.75 -5.04 -12.19
N PRO A 353 13.59 -6.33 -12.56
CA PRO A 353 13.22 -7.37 -11.60
C PRO A 353 14.21 -7.39 -10.43
N ALA A 354 13.72 -7.59 -9.22
CA ALA A 354 14.59 -7.64 -8.06
C ALA A 354 15.49 -8.90 -8.11
N PRO A 355 16.78 -8.80 -7.77
CA PRO A 355 17.67 -9.95 -7.73
C PRO A 355 17.30 -10.88 -6.58
N GLN A 356 17.45 -12.20 -6.80
CA GLN A 356 17.30 -13.24 -5.76
C GLN A 356 15.93 -13.30 -5.06
N VAL A 357 14.87 -12.80 -5.71
CA VAL A 357 13.49 -12.78 -5.16
C VAL A 357 13.01 -14.16 -4.74
N GLU A 358 13.35 -15.20 -5.52
CA GLU A 358 13.05 -16.60 -5.22
C GLU A 358 13.48 -17.06 -3.82
N THR A 359 14.54 -16.47 -3.24
CA THR A 359 15.05 -16.85 -1.91
C THR A 359 14.23 -16.27 -0.76
N VAL A 360 13.54 -15.16 -0.99
CA VAL A 360 12.78 -14.43 0.02
C VAL A 360 11.28 -14.76 -0.02
N LEU A 361 10.80 -15.42 -1.08
CA LEU A 361 9.41 -15.79 -1.24
C LEU A 361 9.09 -17.15 -0.60
N TYR A 362 7.96 -17.20 0.09
CA TYR A 362 7.39 -18.38 0.71
C TYR A 362 5.95 -18.54 0.26
N CYS A 363 5.46 -19.77 0.14
CA CYS A 363 4.07 -20.05 -0.23
C CYS A 363 3.43 -21.04 0.74
N CYS A 364 2.09 -21.04 0.80
CA CYS A 364 1.32 -21.84 1.75
C CYS A 364 0.83 -23.15 1.10
N SER A 365 1.46 -24.29 1.44
CA SER A 365 1.02 -25.62 0.99
C SER A 365 1.17 -26.66 2.09
N PRO A 366 0.07 -27.07 2.74
CA PRO A 366 -0.09 -27.42 4.19
C PRO A 366 0.93 -26.93 5.25
N LYS A 367 2.18 -26.70 4.87
CA LYS A 367 3.28 -26.06 5.57
C LYS A 367 3.76 -24.86 4.72
N VAL A 368 4.52 -23.98 5.35
CA VAL A 368 5.12 -22.83 4.66
C VAL A 368 6.44 -23.29 4.04
N ASP A 369 6.49 -23.31 2.71
CA ASP A 369 7.67 -23.75 1.94
C ASP A 369 8.31 -22.57 1.22
N ASN A 370 9.64 -22.60 1.10
CA ASN A 370 10.38 -21.62 0.31
C ASN A 370 10.15 -21.88 -1.19
N VAL A 371 9.82 -20.83 -1.95
CA VAL A 371 9.47 -20.96 -3.38
C VAL A 371 10.63 -21.54 -4.20
N ARG A 372 11.87 -21.15 -3.92
CA ARG A 372 13.06 -21.69 -4.61
C ARG A 372 13.24 -23.20 -4.36
N GLU A 373 13.03 -23.63 -3.12
CA GLU A 373 13.12 -25.04 -2.76
C GLU A 373 11.98 -25.85 -3.39
N PHE A 374 10.77 -25.30 -3.40
CA PHE A 374 9.61 -25.88 -4.07
C PHE A 374 9.84 -26.04 -5.58
N GLN A 375 10.32 -25.00 -6.26
CA GLN A 375 10.65 -25.06 -7.70
C GLN A 375 11.70 -26.15 -7.99
N ARG A 376 12.76 -26.21 -7.18
CA ARG A 376 13.83 -27.20 -7.35
C ARG A 376 13.35 -28.64 -7.16
N THR A 377 12.41 -28.87 -6.25
CA THR A 377 11.94 -30.21 -5.88
C THR A 377 10.79 -30.69 -6.78
N HIS A 378 9.83 -29.83 -7.09
CA HIS A 378 8.58 -30.24 -7.74
C HIS A 378 8.45 -29.77 -9.21
N CYS A 379 9.18 -28.74 -9.64
CA CYS A 379 8.99 -28.15 -10.98
C CYS A 379 10.00 -28.62 -12.03
N ASN A 380 11.09 -29.26 -11.61
CA ASN A 380 12.11 -29.83 -12.50
C ASN A 380 11.64 -31.04 -13.34
N GLU A 381 10.40 -31.51 -13.17
CA GLU A 381 9.83 -32.54 -14.03
C GLU A 381 9.73 -32.12 -15.51
N LYS A 382 9.61 -30.81 -15.80
CA LYS A 382 9.61 -30.31 -17.19
C LYS A 382 10.96 -30.53 -17.88
N ASP A 383 12.06 -30.39 -17.14
CA ASP A 383 13.40 -30.66 -17.65
C ASP A 383 13.70 -32.16 -17.69
N ALA A 384 13.16 -32.95 -16.76
CA ALA A 384 13.25 -34.41 -16.84
C ALA A 384 12.59 -34.98 -18.11
N LYS A 385 11.42 -34.46 -18.52
CA LYS A 385 10.76 -34.87 -19.77
C LYS A 385 11.54 -34.45 -21.02
N LYS A 386 12.11 -33.23 -21.03
CA LYS A 386 12.99 -32.79 -22.13
C LYS A 386 14.27 -33.62 -22.21
N PHE A 387 14.91 -33.87 -21.07
CA PHE A 387 16.11 -34.71 -20.99
C PHE A 387 15.81 -36.14 -21.46
N PHE A 388 14.70 -36.74 -21.02
CA PHE A 388 14.27 -38.06 -21.50
C PHE A 388 14.05 -38.09 -23.01
N PHE A 389 13.44 -37.04 -23.59
CA PHE A 389 13.23 -36.95 -25.04
C PHE A 389 14.55 -36.80 -25.83
N VAL A 390 15.49 -36.01 -25.31
CA VAL A 390 16.83 -35.85 -25.90
C VAL A 390 17.61 -37.17 -25.86
N VAL A 391 17.56 -37.89 -24.73
CA VAL A 391 18.19 -39.22 -24.60
C VAL A 391 17.56 -40.22 -25.57
N LEU A 392 16.23 -40.21 -25.72
CA LEU A 392 15.53 -41.08 -26.68
C LEU A 392 15.94 -40.78 -28.13
N LEU A 393 16.02 -39.50 -28.52
CA LEU A 393 16.49 -39.08 -29.84
C LEU A 393 17.94 -39.51 -30.09
N ALA A 394 18.84 -39.31 -29.12
CA ALA A 394 20.23 -39.72 -29.23
C ALA A 394 20.37 -41.24 -29.40
N LEU A 395 19.63 -42.03 -28.61
CA LEU A 395 19.61 -43.49 -28.75
C LEU A 395 19.06 -43.92 -30.11
N SER A 396 18.00 -43.29 -30.60
CA SER A 396 17.44 -43.59 -31.93
C SER A 396 18.43 -43.30 -33.06
N ALA A 397 19.21 -42.21 -32.96
CA ALA A 397 20.25 -41.86 -33.91
C ALA A 397 21.41 -42.88 -33.90
N ILE A 398 21.82 -43.36 -32.73
CA ILE A 398 22.85 -44.41 -32.59
C ILE A 398 22.37 -45.73 -33.22
N VAL A 399 21.12 -46.12 -32.99
CA VAL A 399 20.53 -47.32 -33.60
C VAL A 399 20.45 -47.18 -35.12
N LEU A 400 20.04 -46.01 -35.63
CA LEU A 400 20.05 -45.73 -37.06
C LEU A 400 21.46 -45.82 -37.65
N LEU A 401 22.45 -45.14 -37.08
CA LEU A 401 23.83 -45.16 -37.57
C LEU A 401 24.45 -46.56 -37.56
N SER A 402 24.23 -47.33 -36.49
CA SER A 402 24.71 -48.71 -36.39
C SER A 402 24.02 -49.62 -37.41
N SER A 403 22.70 -49.50 -37.61
CA SER A 403 21.97 -50.27 -38.63
C SER A 403 22.46 -49.95 -40.04
N THR A 404 22.70 -48.67 -40.37
CA THR A 404 23.26 -48.25 -41.66
C THR A 404 24.67 -48.79 -41.86
N GLY A 405 25.51 -48.76 -40.81
CA GLY A 405 26.84 -49.37 -40.83
C GLY A 405 26.81 -50.87 -41.10
N VAL A 406 25.88 -51.61 -40.48
CA VAL A 406 25.69 -53.05 -40.71
C VAL A 406 25.22 -53.32 -42.14
N VAL A 407 24.29 -52.53 -42.67
CA VAL A 407 23.81 -52.65 -44.06
C VAL A 407 24.96 -52.39 -45.05
N ILE A 408 25.79 -51.37 -44.81
CA ILE A 408 26.97 -51.09 -45.65
C ILE A 408 27.98 -52.23 -45.57
N TYR A 409 28.28 -52.74 -44.36
CA TYR A 409 29.23 -53.85 -44.16
C TYR A 409 28.76 -55.15 -44.84
N LEU A 410 27.49 -55.50 -44.70
CA LEU A 410 26.91 -56.66 -45.38
C LEU A 410 26.82 -56.44 -46.91
N GLY A 411 26.60 -55.20 -47.35
CA GLY A 411 26.57 -54.82 -48.77
C GLY A 411 27.94 -54.89 -49.45
N THR A 412 29.00 -54.43 -48.80
CA THR A 412 30.38 -54.50 -49.31
C THR A 412 30.93 -55.92 -49.25
N GLY A 413 30.63 -56.68 -48.18
CA GLY A 413 30.97 -58.10 -48.07
C GLY A 413 30.32 -58.98 -49.14
N ARG A 414 29.13 -58.62 -49.62
CA ARG A 414 28.47 -59.29 -50.77
C ARG A 414 29.04 -58.87 -52.13
N ARG A 415 29.58 -57.65 -52.26
CA ARG A 415 30.22 -57.17 -53.51
C ARG A 415 31.67 -57.66 -53.68
N ALA A 416 32.39 -57.94 -52.60
CA ALA A 416 33.78 -58.43 -52.66
C ALA A 416 33.93 -59.86 -53.25
N LYS A 417 32.84 -60.64 -53.37
CA LYS A 417 32.87 -61.99 -53.99
C LYS A 417 32.69 -62.01 -55.52
N ARG A 418 32.74 -60.86 -56.21
CA ARG A 418 32.58 -60.75 -57.68
C ARG A 418 33.82 -60.24 -58.42
N TYR A 419 35.02 -60.58 -57.96
CA TYR A 419 36.23 -60.41 -58.77
C TYR A 419 37.03 -61.72 -58.76
N VAL A 420 36.86 -62.49 -59.83
CA VAL A 420 37.66 -63.68 -60.15
C VAL A 420 38.81 -63.24 -61.04
N ASN A 421 40.04 -63.60 -60.67
CA ASN A 421 41.25 -63.33 -61.46
C ASN A 421 41.20 -64.09 -62.80
N VAL A 422 41.48 -63.40 -63.91
CA VAL A 422 41.52 -63.97 -65.27
C VAL A 422 42.91 -64.56 -65.56
N PRO A 423 43.04 -65.81 -66.05
CA PRO A 423 44.33 -66.39 -66.48
C PRO A 423 44.75 -65.94 -67.88
N ASN A 424 46.04 -65.65 -68.05
CA ASN A 424 46.72 -65.44 -69.33
C ASN A 424 47.02 -66.79 -70.00
N SER A 425 46.44 -67.09 -71.16
CA SER A 425 47.05 -67.84 -72.30
C SER A 425 46.03 -68.05 -73.44
N PRO A 426 46.46 -68.10 -74.73
CA PRO A 426 45.55 -67.96 -75.87
C PRO A 426 45.11 -69.28 -76.52
N SER A 427 43.90 -69.22 -77.11
CA SER A 427 43.35 -70.03 -78.23
C SER A 427 42.56 -71.32 -77.89
N PRO A 428 41.62 -71.78 -78.76
CA PRO A 428 40.68 -71.04 -79.61
C PRO A 428 39.21 -71.55 -79.50
N VAL A 429 38.28 -70.64 -79.80
CA VAL A 429 36.95 -70.82 -80.44
C VAL A 429 36.09 -72.02 -80.01
N LYS A 430 35.01 -71.72 -79.27
CA LYS A 430 33.67 -72.28 -79.53
C LYS A 430 32.62 -71.18 -79.40
N GLN A 431 31.99 -70.84 -80.52
CA GLN A 431 30.73 -70.10 -80.56
C GLN A 431 29.63 -71.00 -80.01
N ASP A 432 28.91 -70.55 -79.00
CA ASP A 432 27.48 -70.85 -78.94
C ASP A 432 26.68 -69.74 -78.24
N LYS A 433 25.39 -69.77 -78.52
CA LYS A 433 24.48 -68.63 -78.64
C LYS A 433 23.98 -68.07 -77.31
N GLY A 434 23.68 -66.76 -77.34
CA GLY A 434 22.60 -66.17 -76.55
C GLY A 434 23.05 -65.29 -75.39
N GLY A 435 23.20 -64.00 -75.64
CA GLY A 435 23.32 -63.00 -74.58
C GLY A 435 23.44 -61.60 -75.14
N HIS A 436 22.35 -60.82 -75.07
CA HIS A 436 22.38 -59.39 -75.35
C HIS A 436 23.26 -58.69 -74.31
N ILE A 437 24.39 -58.15 -74.74
CA ILE A 437 25.28 -57.31 -73.94
C ILE A 437 24.83 -55.87 -74.15
N LEU A 438 24.20 -55.28 -73.14
CA LEU A 438 23.95 -53.85 -73.07
C LEU A 438 25.22 -53.18 -72.53
N VAL A 439 25.93 -52.48 -73.41
CA VAL A 439 27.08 -51.62 -73.08
C VAL A 439 26.52 -50.27 -72.63
N ILE A 440 26.74 -49.91 -71.37
CA ILE A 440 26.55 -48.53 -70.87
C ILE A 440 27.94 -47.91 -70.70
N PRO A 441 28.26 -46.81 -71.39
CA PRO A 441 29.54 -46.12 -71.20
C PRO A 441 29.56 -45.31 -69.90
N ASP A 442 30.66 -45.42 -69.16
CA ASP A 442 31.05 -44.54 -68.05
C ASP A 442 31.22 -43.10 -68.56
N GLY A 443 30.16 -42.31 -68.43
CA GLY A 443 30.18 -40.87 -68.59
C GLY A 443 30.53 -40.20 -67.26
N LYS A 444 31.83 -39.95 -67.03
CA LYS A 444 32.28 -38.93 -66.08
C LYS A 444 31.73 -37.58 -66.55
N THR A 445 30.69 -37.08 -65.90
CA THR A 445 30.24 -35.70 -66.05
C THR A 445 30.45 -34.94 -64.73
N TYR A 446 31.11 -33.80 -64.88
CA TYR A 446 31.39 -32.79 -63.88
C TYR A 446 30.10 -32.42 -63.15
N ARG A 447 30.14 -32.43 -61.81
CA ARG A 447 29.09 -31.84 -60.98
C ARG A 447 29.48 -30.39 -60.73
N GLU A 448 28.82 -29.51 -61.47
CA GLU A 448 28.92 -28.06 -61.29
C GLU A 448 28.53 -27.69 -59.85
N THR A 449 29.32 -26.79 -59.25
CA THR A 449 29.01 -26.13 -57.99
C THR A 449 27.98 -25.04 -58.24
N GLU A 450 26.74 -25.24 -57.80
CA GLU A 450 25.78 -24.15 -57.66
C GLU A 450 26.21 -23.26 -56.50
N LEU A 451 26.54 -22.00 -56.81
CA LEU A 451 26.84 -20.96 -55.84
C LEU A 451 25.58 -20.13 -55.66
N HIS A 452 24.86 -20.35 -54.55
CA HIS A 452 23.75 -19.48 -54.16
C HIS A 452 24.32 -18.17 -53.62
N VAL A 453 24.34 -17.14 -54.46
CA VAL A 453 24.50 -15.75 -54.01
C VAL A 453 23.14 -15.30 -53.47
N ILE A 454 23.01 -15.22 -52.15
CA ILE A 454 21.91 -14.49 -51.52
C ILE A 454 22.27 -13.02 -51.59
N VAL A 455 21.64 -12.29 -52.51
CA VAL A 455 21.69 -10.82 -52.53
C VAL A 455 20.66 -10.34 -51.52
N GLU A 456 21.12 -9.91 -50.34
CA GLU A 456 20.29 -9.13 -49.43
C GLU A 456 19.97 -7.78 -50.09
N HIS A 457 18.72 -7.61 -50.54
CA HIS A 457 18.17 -6.29 -50.82
C HIS A 457 17.67 -5.71 -49.50
N VAL A 458 18.40 -4.72 -49.00
CA VAL A 458 17.96 -3.84 -47.91
C VAL A 458 16.91 -2.90 -48.50
N GLU A 459 15.66 -3.01 -48.05
CA GLU A 459 14.64 -2.00 -48.36
C GLU A 459 15.00 -0.66 -47.68
N PRO A 460 14.91 0.46 -48.40
CA PRO A 460 15.22 1.77 -47.83
C PRO A 460 14.14 2.20 -46.82
N ILE A 461 14.60 2.56 -45.63
CA ILE A 461 13.82 3.22 -44.58
C ILE A 461 13.22 4.52 -45.15
N THR A 462 11.90 4.57 -45.31
CA THR A 462 11.18 5.81 -45.60
C THR A 462 11.16 6.71 -44.35
N PRO A 463 11.59 7.97 -44.44
CA PRO A 463 11.43 8.92 -43.35
C PRO A 463 9.94 9.28 -43.22
N THR A 464 9.30 8.88 -42.12
CA THR A 464 8.01 9.45 -41.73
C THR A 464 8.22 10.90 -41.31
N GLU A 465 7.76 11.80 -42.16
CA GLU A 465 7.65 13.23 -41.94
C GLU A 465 6.69 13.50 -40.77
N TYR A 466 7.18 14.13 -39.70
CA TYR A 466 6.36 14.59 -38.59
C TYR A 466 5.64 15.88 -38.99
N ILE A 467 4.32 15.79 -39.20
CA ILE A 467 3.44 16.96 -39.23
C ILE A 467 3.27 17.47 -37.78
N LYS A 468 3.88 18.62 -37.49
CA LYS A 468 3.55 19.46 -36.33
C LYS A 468 2.37 20.36 -36.72
N THR A 469 1.21 20.17 -36.09
CA THR A 469 0.20 21.22 -35.97
C THR A 469 0.26 21.81 -34.55
N PRO A 470 0.37 23.13 -34.40
CA PRO A 470 0.26 23.81 -33.11
C PRO A 470 -1.21 23.99 -32.70
N PRO A 471 -1.53 24.02 -31.39
CA PRO A 471 -2.82 24.49 -30.92
C PRO A 471 -2.76 25.99 -30.61
N ASP A 472 -3.60 26.78 -31.29
CA ASP A 472 -4.07 28.09 -30.81
C ASP A 472 -5.60 28.03 -30.71
N SER A 473 -6.11 27.94 -29.48
CA SER A 473 -7.30 28.64 -28.93
C SER A 473 -7.56 28.23 -27.49
#